data_AF-A0A7J3T346-F1
#
_entry.id   AF-A0A7J3T346-F1
#
_cell.length_a   1.000
_cell.length_b   1.000
_cell.length_c   1.000
_cell.angle_alpha   90.00
_cell.angle_beta   90.00
_cell.angle_gamma   90.00
#
_symmetry.space_group_name_H-M   'P 1'
#
loop_
_entity.id
_entity.type
_entity.pdbx_description
1 polymer ?
#
loop_
_entity_poly.entity_id
_entity_poly.type
_entity_poly.pdbx_seq_one_letter_code
_entity_poly.pdbx_strand_id
1 'polypeptide(L)'
;METKVHVMIVRNTSQYPSEEVESLVRFALKGTPKADELEVHVRNSKYAFYGRIFASAADCTCDCGEQRFLIVVRIGDKEKFPYLSVYPGHKRCEKYATVLNDWKEALVKVTAHEGMHLRQWIENKPMWEHQAEKHAMATLTRYRNMTKTQECLQATP
;
A
#
# COMPACT_ATOMS: atom_id res chain seq x y z
N MET A 1 18.08 21.55 -18.46
CA MET A 1 17.43 21.09 -17.21
C MET A 1 17.09 19.63 -17.40
N GLU A 2 17.87 18.73 -16.81
CA GLU A 2 17.55 17.31 -16.82
C GLU A 2 16.27 17.07 -16.03
N THR A 3 15.30 16.42 -16.66
CA THR A 3 14.07 15.99 -15.98
C THR A 3 14.48 14.89 -15.01
N LYS A 4 14.59 15.21 -13.71
CA LYS A 4 14.82 14.19 -12.68
C LYS A 4 13.72 13.13 -12.82
N VAL A 5 14.11 11.93 -13.21
CA VAL A 5 13.20 10.79 -13.25
C VAL A 5 12.91 10.45 -11.80
N HIS A 6 11.69 10.71 -11.35
CA HIS A 6 11.24 10.31 -10.02
C HIS A 6 11.12 8.78 -10.00
N VAL A 7 12.10 8.10 -9.41
CA VAL A 7 12.12 6.63 -9.35
C VAL A 7 11.55 6.17 -8.02
N MET A 8 10.36 5.58 -8.06
CA MET A 8 9.89 4.76 -6.94
C MET A 8 10.55 3.38 -7.03
N ILE A 9 11.25 2.99 -5.97
CA ILE A 9 11.94 1.70 -5.86
C ILE A 9 11.06 0.77 -5.02
N VAL A 10 10.77 -0.42 -5.54
CA VAL A 10 10.04 -1.46 -4.80
C VAL A 10 11.01 -2.60 -4.48
N ARG A 11 11.24 -2.84 -3.19
CA ARG A 11 12.04 -3.97 -2.71
C ARG A 11 11.12 -5.05 -2.17
N ASN A 12 10.99 -6.15 -2.89
CA ASN A 12 10.19 -7.28 -2.46
C ASN A 12 11.08 -8.37 -1.85
N THR A 13 10.89 -8.64 -0.57
CA THR A 13 11.45 -9.80 0.13
C THR A 13 10.34 -10.65 0.76
N SER A 14 9.11 -10.52 0.26
CA SER A 14 8.01 -11.42 0.61
C SER A 14 8.06 -12.68 -0.25
N GLN A 15 7.20 -13.65 0.08
CA GLN A 15 7.02 -14.89 -0.69
C GLN A 15 6.23 -14.72 -2.00
N TYR A 16 5.71 -13.53 -2.29
CA TYR A 16 4.88 -13.28 -3.46
C TYR A 16 5.71 -12.85 -4.69
N PRO A 17 5.21 -13.07 -5.93
CA PRO A 17 5.95 -12.74 -7.14
C PRO A 17 6.28 -11.24 -7.23
N SER A 18 7.55 -10.91 -7.48
CA SER A 18 8.03 -9.51 -7.45
C SER A 18 7.37 -8.62 -8.50
N GLU A 19 7.16 -9.11 -9.73
CA GLU A 19 6.50 -8.32 -10.78
C GLU A 19 5.06 -7.96 -10.41
N GLU A 20 4.34 -8.91 -9.80
CA GLU A 20 2.97 -8.69 -9.35
C GLU A 20 2.92 -7.74 -8.16
N VAL A 21 3.80 -7.93 -7.17
CA VAL A 21 3.95 -7.01 -6.03
C VAL A 21 4.25 -5.59 -6.50
N GLU A 22 5.20 -5.43 -7.43
CA GLU A 22 5.57 -4.13 -7.96
C GLU A 22 4.39 -3.45 -8.68
N SER A 23 3.68 -4.19 -9.54
CA SER A 23 2.49 -3.70 -10.24
C SER A 23 1.41 -3.22 -9.26
N LEU A 24 1.13 -4.00 -8.21
CA LEU A 24 0.14 -3.67 -7.19
C LEU A 24 0.55 -2.45 -6.35
N VAL A 25 1.84 -2.32 -5.98
CA VAL A 25 2.36 -1.16 -5.27
C VAL A 25 2.26 0.10 -6.13
N ARG A 26 2.66 0.03 -7.40
CA ARG A 26 2.54 1.13 -8.37
C ARG A 26 1.08 1.53 -8.57
N PHE A 27 0.18 0.56 -8.65
CA PHE A 27 -1.25 0.81 -8.70
C PHE A 27 -1.75 1.55 -7.46
N ALA A 28 -1.40 1.05 -6.26
CA ALA A 28 -1.89 1.59 -5.00
C ALA A 28 -1.41 3.03 -4.73
N LEU A 29 -0.19 3.36 -5.17
CA LEU A 29 0.41 4.68 -4.99
C LEU A 29 0.19 5.64 -6.17
N LYS A 30 -0.63 5.25 -7.15
CA LYS A 30 -0.91 6.09 -8.31
C LYS A 30 -1.56 7.42 -7.87
N GLY A 31 -0.84 8.51 -8.12
CA GLY A 31 -1.26 9.87 -7.81
C GLY A 31 -0.82 10.39 -6.44
N THR A 32 -0.16 9.57 -5.62
CA THR A 32 0.59 10.07 -4.44
C THR A 32 1.67 11.04 -4.92
N PRO A 33 1.92 12.18 -4.24
CA PRO A 33 2.94 13.13 -4.66
C PRO A 33 4.27 12.40 -4.88
N LYS A 34 4.94 12.73 -5.98
CA LYS A 34 6.24 12.15 -6.30
C LYS A 34 7.24 12.67 -5.26
N ALA A 35 7.54 11.82 -4.29
CA ALA A 35 8.76 11.97 -3.52
C ALA A 35 9.91 11.49 -4.40
N ASP A 36 10.93 12.33 -4.57
CA ASP A 36 12.09 12.07 -5.44
C ASP A 36 12.85 10.78 -5.06
N GLU A 37 12.58 10.23 -3.87
CA GLU A 37 13.29 9.11 -3.24
C GLU A 37 12.35 8.23 -2.40
N LEU A 38 11.19 7.82 -2.93
CA LEU A 38 10.33 6.87 -2.23
C LEU A 38 10.79 5.41 -2.45
N GLU A 39 11.14 4.73 -1.36
CA GLU A 39 11.26 3.27 -1.36
C GLU A 39 10.03 2.60 -0.72
N VAL A 40 9.64 1.45 -1.27
CA VAL A 40 8.58 0.61 -0.71
C VAL A 40 9.15 -0.79 -0.48
N HIS A 41 9.26 -1.20 0.79
CA HIS A 41 9.72 -2.53 1.17
C HIS A 41 8.52 -3.43 1.46
N VAL A 42 8.36 -4.50 0.70
CA VAL A 42 7.32 -5.51 0.90
C VAL A 42 7.95 -6.77 1.48
N ARG A 43 7.48 -7.21 2.67
CA ARG A 43 8.06 -8.33 3.42
C ARG A 43 6.99 -9.31 3.92
N ASN A 44 7.42 -10.48 4.40
CA ASN A 44 6.51 -11.43 5.05
C ASN A 44 6.01 -10.93 6.42
N SER A 45 4.79 -11.29 6.80
CA SER A 45 4.16 -10.94 8.08
C SER A 45 3.70 -12.16 8.86
N LYS A 46 3.83 -12.10 10.19
CA LYS A 46 3.19 -13.05 11.11
C LYS A 46 1.67 -12.83 11.22
N TYR A 47 1.17 -11.66 10.87
CA TYR A 47 -0.26 -11.31 10.83
C TYR A 47 -0.77 -11.28 9.37
N ALA A 48 -2.06 -10.99 9.15
CA ALA A 48 -2.61 -10.87 7.80
C ALA A 48 -1.89 -9.77 7.00
N PHE A 49 -1.75 -8.57 7.55
CA PHE A 49 -0.94 -7.51 6.97
C PHE A 49 -0.52 -6.48 8.03
N TYR A 50 0.45 -5.62 7.68
CA TYR A 50 0.91 -4.47 8.47
C TYR A 50 1.50 -3.42 7.52
N GLY A 51 1.27 -2.14 7.81
CA GLY A 51 1.82 -1.01 7.06
C GLY A 51 2.43 0.01 8.00
N ARG A 52 3.46 0.70 7.51
CA ARG A 52 4.01 1.90 8.15
C ARG A 52 4.77 2.77 7.16
N ILE A 53 4.55 4.07 7.23
CA ILE A 53 5.41 5.09 6.62
C ILE A 53 6.49 5.58 7.60
N PHE A 54 7.68 5.83 7.07
CA PHE A 54 8.81 6.47 7.74
C PHE A 54 9.19 7.75 6.97
N ALA A 55 9.34 8.85 7.70
CA ALA A 55 9.66 10.17 7.16
C ALA A 55 11.16 10.39 6.88
N SER A 56 11.98 9.41 7.25
CA SER A 56 13.41 9.31 6.98
C SER A 56 13.82 7.84 7.09
N ALA A 57 14.74 7.39 6.24
CA ALA A 57 15.37 6.08 6.39
C ALA A 57 16.09 5.92 7.73
N ALA A 58 16.59 7.02 8.34
CA ALA A 58 17.18 7.01 9.67
C ALA A 58 16.17 6.66 10.78
N ASP A 59 14.87 6.84 10.52
CA ASP A 59 13.80 6.39 11.42
C ASP A 59 13.47 4.90 11.21
N CYS A 60 13.99 4.25 10.17
CA CYS A 60 13.92 2.80 10.03
C CYS A 60 15.09 2.15 10.76
N THR A 61 14.79 1.14 11.58
CA THR A 61 15.80 0.24 12.18
C THR A 61 16.35 -0.79 11.20
N CYS A 62 16.13 -0.58 9.91
CA CYS A 62 16.57 -1.45 8.83
C CYS A 62 17.58 -0.68 7.98
N ASP A 63 18.66 -1.32 7.50
CA ASP A 63 19.70 -0.73 6.64
C ASP A 63 19.12 -0.19 5.32
N CYS A 64 18.40 0.92 5.42
CA CYS A 64 17.90 1.73 4.33
C CYS A 64 18.93 2.85 4.13
N GLY A 65 19.27 3.13 2.87
CA GLY A 65 20.26 4.15 2.53
C GLY A 65 19.76 5.56 2.86
N GLU A 66 20.35 6.59 2.24
CA GLU A 66 20.01 8.00 2.49
C GLU A 66 18.62 8.43 1.98
N GLN A 67 17.68 7.51 1.73
CA GLN A 67 16.40 7.85 1.12
C GLN A 67 15.50 8.65 2.06
N ARG A 68 14.87 9.68 1.50
CA ARG A 68 13.99 10.58 2.24
C ARG A 68 12.70 9.92 2.75
N PHE A 69 12.11 8.95 2.04
CA PHE A 69 10.86 8.33 2.48
C PHE A 69 10.85 6.82 2.27
N LEU A 70 10.33 6.09 3.26
CA LEU A 70 10.22 4.63 3.21
C LEU A 70 8.83 4.19 3.66
N ILE A 71 8.14 3.41 2.82
CA ILE A 71 6.97 2.64 3.22
C ILE A 71 7.40 1.19 3.45
N VAL A 72 7.08 0.64 4.62
CA VAL A 72 7.23 -0.79 4.90
C VAL A 72 5.85 -1.42 4.94
N VAL A 73 5.61 -2.36 4.03
CA VAL A 73 4.43 -3.21 4.01
C VAL A 73 4.83 -4.63 4.34
N ARG A 74 4.08 -5.29 5.23
CA ARG A 74 4.23 -6.71 5.51
C ARG A 74 2.93 -7.42 5.19
N ILE A 75 3.00 -8.51 4.43
CA ILE A 75 1.85 -9.32 4.03
C ILE A 75 2.04 -10.75 4.54
N GLY A 76 1.01 -11.30 5.16
CA GLY A 76 1.02 -12.67 5.68
C GLY A 76 0.65 -13.69 4.63
N ASP A 77 0.72 -14.96 5.00
CA ASP A 77 0.45 -16.10 4.11
C ASP A 77 -0.97 -16.11 3.55
N LYS A 78 -1.15 -16.78 2.41
CA LYS A 78 -2.45 -16.90 1.73
C LYS A 78 -3.54 -17.45 2.66
N GLU A 79 -3.17 -18.35 3.58
CA GLU A 79 -4.04 -18.97 4.58
C GLU A 79 -4.61 -17.99 5.62
N LYS A 80 -4.03 -16.78 5.73
CA LYS A 80 -4.54 -15.71 6.61
C LYS A 80 -5.67 -14.93 5.97
N PHE A 81 -6.01 -15.25 4.72
CA PHE A 81 -7.09 -14.64 3.98
C PHE A 81 -8.17 -15.70 3.69
N PRO A 82 -9.47 -15.34 3.72
CA PRO A 82 -9.99 -13.98 3.85
C PRO A 82 -9.80 -13.38 5.25
N TYR A 83 -9.60 -12.06 5.32
CA TYR A 83 -9.39 -11.34 6.58
C TYR A 83 -10.34 -10.15 6.70
N LEU A 84 -11.11 -10.08 7.79
CA LEU A 84 -11.93 -8.90 8.10
C LEU A 84 -11.05 -7.76 8.62
N SER A 85 -10.70 -6.84 7.72
CA SER A 85 -9.97 -5.61 8.07
C SER A 85 -10.92 -4.63 8.74
N VAL A 86 -10.76 -4.47 10.06
CA VAL A 86 -11.44 -3.45 10.88
C VAL A 86 -10.37 -2.63 11.59
N TYR A 87 -10.56 -1.32 11.73
CA TYR A 87 -9.67 -0.46 12.50
C TYR A 87 -10.19 -0.31 13.93
N PRO A 88 -9.68 -1.08 14.92
CA PRO A 88 -10.28 -1.15 16.24
C PRO A 88 -10.13 0.19 16.97
N GLY A 89 -11.17 0.62 17.70
CA GLY A 89 -11.13 1.84 18.52
C GLY A 89 -11.30 3.16 17.74
N HIS A 90 -11.39 3.12 16.41
CA HIS A 90 -11.63 4.31 15.58
C HIS A 90 -13.03 4.28 14.97
N LYS A 91 -14.03 4.74 15.74
CA LYS A 91 -15.45 4.78 15.31
C LYS A 91 -15.68 5.38 13.92
N ARG A 92 -14.90 6.38 13.51
CA ARG A 92 -15.01 7.02 12.19
C ARG A 92 -14.46 6.15 11.03
N CYS A 93 -13.66 5.14 11.33
CA CYS A 93 -13.07 4.19 10.39
C CYS A 93 -13.84 2.86 10.35
N GLU A 94 -14.66 2.53 11.35
CA GLU A 94 -15.46 1.30 11.38
C GLU A 94 -16.35 1.10 10.13
N LYS A 95 -16.88 2.20 9.58
CA LYS A 95 -17.66 2.16 8.31
C LYS A 95 -16.87 1.72 7.07
N TYR A 96 -15.55 1.62 7.19
CA TYR A 96 -14.65 1.13 6.15
C TYR A 96 -14.22 -0.32 6.39
N ALA A 97 -14.79 -0.99 7.39
CA ALA A 97 -14.61 -2.41 7.59
C ALA A 97 -14.88 -3.19 6.30
N THR A 98 -13.95 -4.03 5.90
CA THR A 98 -14.07 -4.80 4.67
C THR A 98 -13.36 -6.14 4.81
N VAL A 99 -13.93 -7.17 4.20
CA VAL A 99 -13.23 -8.44 4.03
C VAL A 99 -12.21 -8.26 2.90
N LEU A 100 -10.97 -8.64 3.16
CA LEU A 100 -9.90 -8.76 2.17
C LEU A 100 -9.84 -10.23 1.77
N ASN A 101 -10.14 -10.52 0.51
CA ASN A 101 -10.29 -11.89 0.01
C ASN A 101 -8.95 -12.60 -0.14
N ASP A 102 -7.90 -11.84 -0.46
CA ASP A 102 -6.55 -12.37 -0.69
C ASP A 102 -5.46 -11.37 -0.29
N TRP A 103 -4.21 -11.83 -0.47
CA TRP A 103 -3.01 -11.05 -0.18
C TRP A 103 -2.85 -9.82 -1.10
N LYS A 104 -3.42 -9.85 -2.32
CA LYS A 104 -3.32 -8.74 -3.28
C LYS A 104 -4.19 -7.58 -2.83
N GLU A 105 -5.43 -7.86 -2.42
CA GLU A 105 -6.33 -6.87 -1.84
C GLU A 105 -5.73 -6.24 -0.58
N ALA A 106 -5.10 -7.05 0.27
CA ALA A 106 -4.41 -6.57 1.45
C ALA A 106 -3.24 -5.64 1.10
N LEU A 107 -2.39 -6.05 0.15
CA LEU A 107 -1.26 -5.24 -0.33
C LEU A 107 -1.74 -3.90 -0.90
N VAL A 108 -2.77 -3.91 -1.74
CA VAL A 108 -3.33 -2.68 -2.33
C VAL A 108 -3.88 -1.76 -1.24
N LYS A 109 -4.71 -2.28 -0.33
CA LYS A 109 -5.36 -1.47 0.71
C LYS A 109 -4.32 -0.84 1.63
N VAL A 110 -3.41 -1.64 2.19
CA VAL A 110 -2.42 -1.13 3.16
C VAL A 110 -1.44 -0.17 2.50
N THR A 111 -0.98 -0.45 1.29
CA THR A 111 -0.07 0.44 0.57
C THR A 111 -0.73 1.79 0.27
N ALA A 112 -2.00 1.78 -0.15
CA ALA A 112 -2.75 3.01 -0.39
C ALA A 112 -2.99 3.82 0.90
N HIS A 113 -3.22 3.13 2.02
CA HIS A 113 -3.35 3.75 3.33
C HIS A 113 -2.05 4.50 3.70
N GLU A 114 -0.90 3.82 3.67
CA GLU A 114 0.40 4.45 3.96
C GLU A 114 0.76 5.56 2.96
N GLY A 115 0.42 5.38 1.69
CA GLY A 115 0.60 6.40 0.66
C GLY A 115 -0.18 7.69 0.94
N MET A 116 -1.36 7.59 1.57
CA MET A 116 -2.11 8.77 1.99
C MET A 116 -1.43 9.49 3.16
N HIS A 117 -0.83 8.77 4.10
CA HIS A 117 -0.02 9.38 5.15
C HIS A 117 1.21 10.08 4.59
N LEU A 118 1.89 9.48 3.60
CA LEU A 118 2.98 10.15 2.89
C LEU A 118 2.50 11.46 2.24
N ARG A 119 1.34 11.45 1.57
CA ARG A 119 0.75 12.68 1.03
C ARG A 119 0.50 13.71 2.13
N GLN A 120 -0.13 13.32 3.23
CA GLN A 120 -0.41 14.22 4.35
C GLN A 120 0.88 14.84 4.87
N TRP A 121 1.94 14.04 5.00
CA TRP A 121 3.26 14.51 5.41
C TRP A 121 3.86 15.53 4.44
N ILE A 122 3.91 15.20 3.14
CA ILE A 122 4.45 16.09 2.10
C ILE A 122 3.69 17.42 2.05
N GLU A 123 2.38 17.37 2.23
CA GLU A 123 1.49 18.55 2.20
C GLU A 123 1.44 19.31 3.54
N ASN A 124 2.23 18.91 4.55
CA ASN A 124 2.20 19.45 5.90
C ASN A 124 0.79 19.47 6.53
N LYS A 125 0.02 18.41 6.27
CA LYS A 125 -1.32 18.19 6.81
C LYS A 125 -1.26 17.22 7.98
N PRO A 126 -2.21 17.33 8.94
CA PRO A 126 -2.34 16.34 10.00
C PRO A 126 -2.54 14.91 9.44
N MET A 127 -1.90 13.93 10.07
CA MET A 127 -2.10 12.52 9.72
C MET A 127 -3.45 12.03 10.24
N TRP A 128 -4.45 11.98 9.36
CA TRP A 128 -5.81 11.58 9.71
C TRP A 128 -6.11 10.18 9.18
N GLU A 129 -6.20 9.22 10.11
CA GLU A 129 -6.60 7.81 9.87
C GLU A 129 -7.87 7.69 9.03
N HIS A 130 -8.86 8.54 9.30
CA HIS A 130 -10.13 8.53 8.57
C HIS A 130 -9.93 8.81 7.07
N GLN A 131 -9.03 9.74 6.71
CA GLN A 131 -8.75 10.07 5.32
C GLN A 131 -7.90 8.97 4.65
N ALA A 132 -6.92 8.42 5.38
CA ALA A 132 -6.11 7.30 4.90
C ALA A 132 -6.98 6.08 4.60
N GLU A 133 -7.86 5.71 5.52
CA GLU A 133 -8.77 4.57 5.35
C GLU A 133 -9.80 4.81 4.24
N LYS A 134 -10.38 6.02 4.15
CA LYS A 134 -11.27 6.39 3.03
C LYS A 134 -10.56 6.26 1.68
N HIS A 135 -9.32 6.72 1.60
CA HIS A 135 -8.52 6.64 0.37
C HIS A 135 -8.18 5.18 0.02
N ALA A 136 -7.75 4.40 1.01
CA ALA A 136 -7.45 2.98 0.86
C ALA A 136 -8.65 2.20 0.32
N MET A 137 -9.86 2.46 0.85
CA MET A 137 -11.09 1.83 0.38
C MET A 137 -11.48 2.23 -1.04
N ALA A 138 -11.30 3.50 -1.41
CA ALA A 138 -11.53 3.95 -2.78
C ALA A 138 -10.55 3.27 -3.76
N THR A 139 -9.28 3.12 -3.37
CA THR A 139 -8.26 2.43 -4.17
C THR A 139 -8.52 0.93 -4.29
N LEU A 140 -8.90 0.26 -3.19
CA LEU A 140 -9.29 -1.15 -3.21
C LEU A 140 -10.53 -1.39 -4.08
N THR A 141 -11.52 -0.49 -4.04
CA THR A 141 -12.71 -0.56 -4.91
C THR A 141 -12.33 -0.46 -6.38
N ARG A 142 -11.41 0.45 -6.73
CA ARG A 142 -10.89 0.56 -8.10
C ARG A 142 -10.17 -0.72 -8.54
N TYR A 143 -9.33 -1.29 -7.67
CA TYR A 143 -8.65 -2.55 -7.94
C TYR A 143 -9.65 -3.68 -8.24
N ARG A 144 -10.63 -3.88 -7.34
CA ARG A 144 -11.68 -4.90 -7.50
C ARG A 144 -12.47 -4.74 -8.80
N ASN A 145 -12.73 -3.50 -9.22
CA ASN A 145 -13.44 -3.26 -10.47
C ASN A 145 -12.58 -3.59 -11.69
N MET A 146 -11.28 -3.26 -11.64
CA MET A 146 -10.35 -3.60 -12.72
C MET A 146 -10.17 -5.10 -12.89
N THR A 147 -10.02 -5.86 -11.80
CA THR A 147 -9.86 -7.31 -11.85
C THR A 147 -11.11 -7.99 -12.40
N LYS A 148 -12.30 -7.57 -11.96
CA LYS A 148 -13.58 -8.05 -12.52
C LYS A 148 -13.67 -7.80 -14.01
N THR A 149 -13.28 -6.60 -14.48
CA THR A 149 -13.29 -6.29 -15.91
C THR A 149 -12.30 -7.17 -16.68
N GLN A 150 -11.10 -7.41 -16.15
CA GLN A 150 -10.11 -8.29 -16.80
C GLN A 150 -10.59 -9.75 -16.88
N GLU A 151 -11.20 -10.26 -15.81
CA GLU A 151 -11.82 -11.59 -15.78
C GLU A 151 -12.95 -11.71 -16.81
N CYS A 152 -13.82 -10.71 -16.94
CA CYS A 152 -14.85 -10.70 -17.97
C CYS A 152 -14.28 -10.69 -19.40
N LEU A 153 -13.22 -9.91 -19.66
CA LEU A 153 -12.58 -9.84 -20.97
C LEU A 153 -11.87 -11.15 -21.35
N GLN A 154 -11.29 -11.85 -20.38
CA GLN A 154 -10.65 -13.16 -20.59
C GLN A 154 -11.65 -14.32 -20.70
N ALA A 155 -12.89 -14.12 -20.24
CA ALA A 155 -13.97 -15.12 -20.31
C ALA A 155 -14.81 -15.02 -21.61
N THR A 156 -14.46 -14.13 -22.54
CA THR A 156 -15.14 -14.03 -23.84
C THR A 156 -14.42 -14.95 -24.84
N PRO A 157 -15.11 -15.95 -25.45
CA PRO A 157 -14.49 -16.95 -26.33
C PRO A 157 -13.99 -16.39 -27.66
#